data_AF-A0A387B7P2-F1
#
_entry.id   AF-A0A387B7P2-F1
#
_cell.length_a   1.000
_cell.length_b   1.000
_cell.length_c   1.000
_cell.angle_alpha   90.00
_cell.angle_beta   90.00
_cell.angle_gamma   90.00
#
_symmetry.space_group_name_H-M   'P 1'
#
loop_
_entity.id
_entity.type
_entity.pdbx_description
1 polymer ?
#
loop_
_entity_poly.entity_id
_entity_poly.type
_entity_poly.pdbx_seq_one_letter_code
_entity_poly.pdbx_strand_id
1 'polypeptide(L)'
;MMTFNDKINWLKKYYPYKLSRAWYEENPVRTCAIYRREYHKWYQGQIDRITDEVRAKNAEKTEALVKRSLELFGKKISQLTPEQRRVMFTEALALARCQ
;
A
#
# COMPACT_ATOMS: atom_id res chain seq x y z
N MET A 1 -1.51 -2.42 -23.72
CA MET A 1 -1.53 -3.89 -23.68
C MET A 1 -0.09 -4.38 -23.78
N MET A 2 0.42 -5.22 -22.87
CA MET A 2 1.82 -5.72 -22.97
C MET A 2 1.99 -6.60 -24.21
N THR A 3 3.09 -6.42 -24.92
CA THR A 3 3.43 -7.22 -26.10
C THR A 3 3.82 -8.64 -25.68
N PHE A 4 3.91 -9.55 -26.64
CA PHE A 4 4.35 -10.92 -26.37
C PHE A 4 5.78 -10.98 -25.81
N ASN A 5 6.69 -10.18 -26.36
CA ASN A 5 8.06 -10.07 -25.86
C ASN A 5 8.12 -9.51 -24.44
N ASP A 6 7.26 -8.54 -24.11
CA ASP A 6 7.20 -8.01 -22.74
C ASP A 6 6.78 -9.09 -21.74
N LYS A 7 5.86 -9.97 -22.13
CA LYS A 7 5.44 -11.11 -21.29
C LYS A 7 6.59 -12.09 -21.05
N ILE A 8 7.37 -12.40 -22.09
CA ILE A 8 8.56 -13.26 -21.97
C ILE A 8 9.61 -12.63 -21.07
N ASN A 9 9.92 -11.36 -21.28
CA ASN A 9 10.89 -10.62 -20.47
C ASN A 9 10.46 -10.58 -19.00
N TRP A 10 9.17 -10.34 -18.74
CA TRP A 10 8.59 -10.37 -17.40
C TRP A 10 8.73 -11.77 -16.76
N LEU A 11 8.35 -12.82 -17.50
CA LEU A 11 8.50 -14.21 -17.04
C LEU A 11 9.97 -14.55 -16.75
N LYS A 12 10.91 -14.12 -17.57
CA LYS A 12 12.34 -14.32 -17.32
C LYS A 12 12.84 -13.60 -16.07
N LYS A 13 12.33 -12.38 -15.81
CA LYS A 13 12.75 -11.56 -14.67
C LYS A 13 12.19 -12.08 -13.34
N TYR A 14 10.90 -12.41 -13.30
CA TYR A 14 10.20 -12.79 -12.06
C TYR A 14 10.02 -14.30 -11.90
N TYR A 15 10.30 -15.08 -12.95
CA TYR A 15 10.16 -16.54 -12.97
C TYR A 15 11.35 -17.24 -13.67
N PRO A 16 12.60 -16.93 -13.28
CA PRO A 16 13.80 -17.29 -14.05
C PRO A 16 14.05 -18.81 -14.19
N TYR A 17 13.57 -19.62 -13.24
CA TYR A 17 13.94 -21.04 -13.13
C TYR A 17 13.20 -22.00 -14.06
N LYS A 18 12.24 -21.56 -14.88
CA LYS A 18 11.31 -22.52 -15.48
C LYS A 18 11.53 -22.86 -16.95
N LEU A 19 11.90 -21.94 -17.85
CA LEU A 19 12.00 -22.23 -19.31
C LEU A 19 13.00 -21.30 -20.03
N SER A 20 13.55 -21.77 -21.15
CA SER A 20 14.40 -20.95 -22.04
C SER A 20 13.57 -19.90 -22.80
N ARG A 21 14.22 -18.87 -23.38
CA ARG A 21 13.52 -17.89 -24.21
C ARG A 21 12.92 -18.54 -25.45
N ALA A 22 13.70 -19.39 -26.13
CA ALA A 22 13.28 -20.16 -27.29
C ALA A 22 12.01 -20.97 -27.02
N TRP A 23 11.93 -21.66 -25.87
CA TRP A 23 10.73 -22.43 -25.51
C TRP A 23 9.48 -21.55 -25.48
N TYR A 24 9.58 -20.34 -24.92
CA TYR A 24 8.44 -19.43 -24.85
C TYR A 24 7.99 -18.95 -26.23
N GLU A 25 8.95 -18.68 -27.12
CA GLU A 25 8.71 -18.25 -28.51
C GLU A 25 8.06 -19.37 -29.34
N GLU A 26 8.49 -20.62 -29.13
CA GLU A 26 7.89 -21.81 -29.76
C GLU A 26 6.47 -22.12 -29.24
N ASN A 27 6.10 -21.64 -28.05
CA ASN A 27 4.86 -22.01 -27.37
C ASN A 27 3.99 -20.78 -26.97
N PRO A 28 3.53 -19.93 -27.91
CA PRO A 28 2.95 -18.62 -27.60
C PRO A 28 1.67 -18.67 -26.75
N VAL A 29 0.80 -19.67 -26.98
CA VAL A 29 -0.44 -19.86 -26.21
C VAL A 29 -0.12 -20.22 -24.76
N ARG A 30 0.82 -21.16 -24.54
CA ARG A 30 1.25 -21.55 -23.19
C ARG A 30 1.96 -20.41 -22.48
N THR A 31 2.84 -19.70 -23.18
CA THR A 31 3.51 -18.50 -22.65
C THR A 31 2.50 -17.47 -22.16
N CYS A 32 1.44 -17.20 -22.92
CA CYS A 32 0.39 -16.28 -22.49
C CYS A 32 -0.39 -16.79 -21.27
N ALA A 33 -0.68 -18.09 -21.19
CA ALA A 33 -1.37 -18.69 -20.05
C ALA A 33 -0.51 -18.64 -18.77
N ILE A 34 0.77 -19.00 -18.87
CA ILE A 34 1.75 -18.92 -17.77
C ILE A 34 1.87 -17.46 -17.31
N TYR A 35 2.09 -16.53 -18.24
CA TYR A 35 2.16 -15.10 -17.91
C TYR A 35 0.93 -14.62 -17.15
N ARG A 36 -0.29 -14.89 -17.63
CA ARG A 36 -1.51 -14.44 -16.94
C ARG A 36 -1.59 -14.97 -15.51
N ARG A 37 -1.32 -16.27 -15.32
CA ARG A 37 -1.38 -16.92 -14.01
C ARG A 37 -0.35 -16.34 -13.04
N GLU A 38 0.91 -16.23 -13.46
CA GLU A 38 1.99 -15.75 -12.59
C GLU A 38 1.89 -14.24 -12.35
N TYR A 39 1.50 -13.46 -13.36
CA TYR A 39 1.27 -12.02 -13.21
C TYR A 39 0.15 -11.73 -12.22
N HIS A 40 -0.96 -12.47 -12.27
CA HIS A 40 -2.05 -12.31 -11.31
C HIS A 40 -1.60 -12.57 -9.87
N LYS A 41 -0.84 -13.65 -9.63
CA LYS A 41 -0.26 -13.95 -8.30
C LYS A 41 0.66 -12.83 -7.83
N TRP A 42 1.57 -12.39 -8.71
CA TRP A 42 2.50 -11.30 -8.38
C TRP A 42 1.75 -10.02 -8.04
N TYR A 43 0.75 -9.67 -8.86
CA TYR A 43 -0.04 -8.45 -8.69
C TYR A 43 -0.86 -8.48 -7.40
N GLN A 44 -1.50 -9.62 -7.08
CA GLN A 44 -2.21 -9.80 -5.82
C GLN A 44 -1.25 -9.60 -4.63
N GLY A 45 -0.06 -10.20 -4.68
CA GLY A 45 0.95 -10.00 -3.63
C GLY A 45 1.40 -8.53 -3.49
N GLN A 46 1.41 -7.75 -4.57
CA GLN A 46 1.68 -6.31 -4.48
C GLN A 46 0.52 -5.55 -3.81
N ILE A 47 -0.72 -5.88 -4.14
CA ILE A 47 -1.91 -5.29 -3.51
C ILE A 47 -1.91 -5.59 -2.02
N ASP A 48 -1.68 -6.85 -1.64
CA ASP A 48 -1.68 -7.28 -0.25
C ASP A 48 -0.61 -6.51 0.54
N ARG A 49 0.62 -6.41 -0.01
CA ARG A 49 1.71 -5.64 0.61
C ARG A 49 1.33 -4.17 0.83
N ILE A 50 0.79 -3.50 -0.20
CA ILE A 50 0.38 -2.09 -0.09
C ILE A 50 -0.74 -1.93 0.94
N THR A 51 -1.68 -2.87 0.97
CA THR A 51 -2.81 -2.85 1.91
C THR A 51 -2.30 -2.97 3.34
N ASP A 52 -1.34 -3.85 3.59
CA ASP A 52 -0.75 -4.03 4.91
C ASP A 52 0.09 -2.82 5.33
N GLU A 53 0.86 -2.21 4.42
CA GLU A 53 1.59 -0.96 4.68
C GLU A 53 0.63 0.18 5.07
N VAL A 54 -0.49 0.31 4.36
CA VAL A 54 -1.52 1.33 4.67
C VAL A 54 -2.19 1.04 6.02
N ARG A 55 -2.51 -0.21 6.31
CA ARG A 55 -3.08 -0.62 7.61
C ARG A 55 -2.14 -0.33 8.76
N ALA A 56 -0.86 -0.70 8.64
CA ALA A 56 0.15 -0.42 9.65
C ALA A 56 0.29 1.09 9.91
N LYS A 57 0.42 1.89 8.84
CA LYS A 57 0.52 3.35 8.96
C LYS A 57 -0.72 3.99 9.58
N ASN A 58 -1.91 3.46 9.28
CA ASN A 58 -3.15 3.95 9.90
C ASN A 58 -3.25 3.54 11.36
N ALA A 59 -2.83 2.32 11.73
CA ALA A 59 -2.79 1.87 13.11
C ALA A 59 -1.87 2.77 13.96
N GLU A 60 -0.66 3.09 13.48
CA GLU A 60 0.26 4.03 14.14
C GLU A 60 -0.37 5.42 14.33
N LYS A 61 -1.04 5.94 13.30
CA LYS A 61 -1.74 7.23 13.39
C LYS A 61 -2.88 7.19 14.41
N THR A 62 -3.69 6.13 14.39
CA THR A 62 -4.81 5.96 15.33
C THR A 62 -4.30 5.84 16.75
N GLU A 63 -3.24 5.06 17.00
CA GLU A 63 -2.64 4.94 18.33
C GLU A 63 -2.08 6.28 18.82
N ALA A 64 -1.38 7.03 17.95
CA ALA A 64 -0.88 8.35 18.27
C ALA A 64 -2.02 9.34 18.59
N LEU A 65 -3.14 9.27 17.87
CA LEU A 65 -4.33 10.07 18.15
C LEU A 65 -4.98 9.67 19.46
N VAL A 66 -5.20 8.38 19.72
CA VAL A 66 -5.78 7.88 20.98
C VAL A 66 -4.94 8.29 22.18
N LYS A 67 -3.61 8.13 22.10
CA LYS A 67 -2.69 8.56 23.17
C LYS A 67 -2.81 10.06 23.44
N ARG A 68 -2.80 10.89 22.39
CA ARG A 68 -2.96 12.34 22.53
C ARG A 68 -4.33 12.72 23.06
N SER A 69 -5.40 12.07 22.60
CA SER A 69 -6.75 12.30 23.10
C SER A 69 -6.83 11.98 24.59
N LEU A 70 -6.28 10.85 25.04
CA LEU A 70 -6.23 10.51 26.47
C LEU A 70 -5.38 11.49 27.29
N GLU A 71 -4.26 11.98 26.75
CA GLU A 71 -3.41 12.98 27.42
C GLU A 71 -4.09 14.36 27.57
N LEU A 72 -5.03 14.69 26.69
CA LEU A 72 -5.74 15.97 26.67
C LEU A 72 -7.12 15.88 27.31
N PHE A 73 -7.71 14.68 27.38
CA PHE A 73 -9.02 14.44 27.97
C PHE A 73 -9.01 14.79 29.46
N GLY A 74 -9.95 15.65 29.88
CA GLY A 74 -10.07 16.11 31.27
C GLY A 74 -9.19 17.30 31.65
N LYS A 75 -8.27 17.76 30.79
CA LYS A 75 -7.51 18.99 31.03
C LYS A 75 -8.35 20.22 30.70
N LYS A 76 -8.35 21.22 31.58
CA LYS A 76 -8.89 22.55 31.26
C LYS A 76 -8.00 23.24 30.24
N ILE A 77 -8.56 24.11 29.40
CA ILE A 77 -7.80 24.89 28.39
C ILE A 77 -6.61 25.63 29.02
N SER A 78 -6.74 26.10 30.27
CA SER A 78 -5.68 26.78 31.03
C SER A 78 -4.50 25.89 31.42
N GLN A 79 -4.66 24.57 31.39
CA GLN A 79 -3.64 23.57 31.74
C GLN A 79 -2.90 23.03 30.51
N LEU A 80 -3.24 23.52 29.32
CA LEU A 80 -2.62 23.09 28.07
C LEU A 80 -1.47 24.00 27.66
N THR A 81 -0.39 23.41 27.16
CA THR A 81 0.71 24.17 26.55
C THR A 81 0.25 24.87 25.27
N PRO A 82 0.96 25.93 24.82
CA PRO A 82 0.67 26.59 23.54
C PRO A 82 0.64 25.61 22.35
N GLU A 83 1.61 24.69 22.27
CA GLU A 83 1.66 23.60 21.28
C GLU A 83 0.41 22.71 21.32
N GLN A 84 -0.03 22.26 22.51
CA GLN A 84 -1.21 21.41 22.66
C GLN A 84 -2.50 22.11 22.21
N ARG A 85 -2.62 23.40 22.49
CA ARG A 85 -3.75 24.23 22.03
C ARG A 85 -3.74 24.36 20.51
N ARG A 86 -2.59 24.67 19.92
CA ARG A 86 -2.44 24.81 18.46
C ARG A 86 -2.88 23.54 17.74
N VAL A 87 -2.42 22.37 18.21
CA VAL A 87 -2.76 21.06 17.63
C VAL A 87 -4.27 20.80 17.65
N MET A 88 -4.95 21.00 18.80
CA MET A 88 -6.41 20.83 18.89
C MET A 88 -7.16 21.74 17.91
N PHE A 89 -6.75 23.00 17.78
CA PHE A 89 -7.38 23.94 16.85
C PHE A 89 -7.15 23.55 15.39
N THR A 90 -5.95 23.12 14.99
CA THR A 90 -5.68 22.67 13.61
C THR A 90 -6.44 21.40 13.24
N GLU A 91 -6.57 20.45 14.17
CA GLU A 91 -7.30 19.19 13.91
C GLU A 91 -8.82 19.42 13.86
N ALA A 92 -9.37 20.28 14.73
CA ALA A 92 -10.77 20.68 14.67
C ALA A 92 -11.13 21.40 13.36
N LEU A 93 -10.25 22.27 12.86
CA LEU A 93 -10.42 22.96 11.57
C LEU A 93 -10.34 22.01 10.36
N ALA A 94 -9.52 20.97 10.43
CA ALA A 94 -9.42 19.96 9.38
C ALA A 94 -10.71 19.13 9.28
N LEU A 95 -11.32 18.77 10.42
CA LEU A 95 -12.59 18.05 10.48
C LEU A 95 -13.77 18.90 9.97
N ALA A 96 -13.80 20.20 10.29
CA ALA A 96 -14.85 21.12 9.86
C ALA A 96 -14.87 21.40 8.34
N ARG A 97 -13.77 21.12 7.63
CA ARG A 97 -13.64 21.31 6.16
C ARG A 97 -13.96 20.06 5.34
N CYS A 98 -14.17 18.92 5.99
CA CYS A 98 -14.55 17.66 5.35
C CYS A 98 -16.05 17.36 5.45
N GLN A 99 -16.86 18.31 5.95
CA GLN A 99 -18.33 18.29 5.95
C GLN A 99 -18.84 19.28 4.90
#